data_AF-A0A5C5TV35-F1
#
_entry.id   AF-A0A5C5TV35-F1
#
_cell.length_a   1.000
_cell.length_b   1.000
_cell.length_c   1.000
_cell.angle_alpha   90.00
_cell.angle_beta   90.00
_cell.angle_gamma   90.00
#
_symmetry.space_group_name_H-M   'P 1'
#
loop_
_entity.id
_entity.type
_entity.pdbx_description
1 polymer ?
#
loop_
_entity_poly.entity_id
_entity_poly.type
_entity_poly.pdbx_seq_one_letter_code
_entity_poly.pdbx_strand_id
1 'polypeptide(L)' 'MNLKQIKSNTIALLVAGVLILTVGTYTTNGGFQLAGGLVLLVAIILAISQASSRAGTGE' A
#
# COMPACT_ATOMS: atom_id res chain seq x y z
N MET A 1 -2.77 -15.26 -10.06
CA MET A 1 -3.54 -14.25 -9.27
C MET A 1 -3.84 -13.09 -10.19
N ASN A 2 -5.11 -12.68 -10.32
CA ASN A 2 -5.53 -11.63 -11.25
C ASN A 2 -5.16 -10.24 -10.69
N LEU A 3 -3.91 -9.79 -10.88
CA LEU A 3 -3.42 -8.45 -10.51
C LEU A 3 -4.20 -7.30 -11.18
N LYS A 4 -4.99 -7.61 -12.22
CA LYS A 4 -5.87 -6.67 -12.93
C LYS A 4 -7.01 -6.08 -12.07
N GLN A 5 -7.25 -6.59 -10.86
CA GLN A 5 -8.41 -6.24 -10.03
C GLN A 5 -8.07 -5.47 -8.74
N ILE A 6 -6.79 -5.17 -8.49
CA ILE A 6 -6.40 -4.20 -7.45
C ILE A 6 -6.74 -2.80 -7.99
N LYS A 7 -7.57 -2.03 -7.27
CA LYS A 7 -7.92 -0.67 -7.71
C LYS A 7 -6.63 0.13 -7.92
N SER A 8 -6.57 0.86 -9.04
CA SER A 8 -5.41 1.70 -9.40
C SER A 8 -4.99 2.63 -8.26
N ASN A 9 -5.96 3.11 -7.46
CA ASN A 9 -5.71 3.95 -6.29
C ASN A 9 -4.90 3.24 -5.18
N THR A 10 -5.08 1.93 -4.98
CA THR A 10 -4.32 1.13 -4.00
C THR A 10 -2.87 0.95 -4.45
N ILE A 11 -2.66 0.78 -5.75
CA ILE A 11 -1.31 0.72 -6.35
C ILE A 11 -0.64 2.08 -6.20
N ALA A 12 -1.36 3.18 -6.47
CA ALA A 12 -0.85 4.53 -6.26
C ALA A 12 -0.45 4.78 -4.80
N LEU A 13 -1.25 4.30 -3.84
CA LEU A 13 -0.92 4.37 -2.41
C LEU A 13 0.35 3.57 -2.07
N LEU A 14 0.50 2.38 -2.64
CA LEU A 14 1.68 1.53 -2.43
C LEU A 14 2.93 2.22 -2.97
N VAL A 15 2.87 2.77 -4.18
CA VAL A 15 3.97 3.51 -4.81
C VAL A 15 4.31 4.77 -4.00
N ALA A 16 3.30 5.54 -3.57
CA ALA A 16 3.50 6.71 -2.73
C ALA A 16 4.17 6.36 -1.40
N GLY A 17 3.73 5.29 -0.73
CA GLY A 17 4.35 4.80 0.51
C GLY A 17 5.81 4.41 0.33
N VAL A 18 6.14 3.70 -0.76
CA VAL A 18 7.53 3.36 -1.11
C VAL A 18 8.35 4.62 -1.34
N LEU A 19 7.87 5.59 -2.13
CA LEU A 19 8.59 6.82 -2.41
C LEU A 19 8.86 7.63 -1.13
N ILE A 20 7.86 7.78 -0.26
CA ILE A 20 7.99 8.49 1.01
C ILE A 20 9.01 7.78 1.92
N LEU A 21 8.95 6.45 1.99
CA LEU A 21 9.90 5.64 2.76
C LEU A 21 11.33 5.80 2.20
N THR A 22 11.51 5.71 0.88
CA THR A 22 12.80 5.90 0.21
C THR A 22 13.36 7.30 0.44
N VAL A 23 12.53 8.34 0.38
CA VAL A 23 12.95 9.70 0.71
C VAL A 23 13.36 9.78 2.17
N GLY A 24 12.62 9.16 3.08
CA GLY A 24 12.95 9.12 4.51
C GLY A 24 14.26 8.40 4.80
N THR A 25 14.55 7.27 4.13
CA THR A 25 15.81 6.54 4.31
C THR A 25 16.98 7.31 3.70
N TYR A 26 16.80 7.85 2.49
CA TYR A 26 17.83 8.63 1.81
C TYR A 26 18.20 9.91 2.56
N THR A 27 17.20 10.62 3.11
CA THR A 27 17.42 11.87 3.85
C THR A 27 17.71 11.66 5.33
N THR A 28 17.73 10.41 5.81
CA THR A 28 17.85 10.08 7.25
C THR A 28 16.80 10.83 8.09
N ASN A 29 15.60 11.02 7.54
CA ASN A 29 14.49 11.67 8.21
C ASN A 29 13.56 10.61 8.81
N GLY A 30 13.60 10.47 10.13
CA GLY A 30 12.79 9.49 10.86
C GLY A 30 11.28 9.69 10.67
N GLY A 31 10.82 10.94 10.50
CA GLY A 31 9.41 11.26 10.26
C GLY A 31 8.91 10.70 8.93
N PHE A 32 9.68 10.88 7.85
CA PHE A 32 9.34 10.29 6.55
C PHE A 32 9.47 8.78 6.53
N GLN A 33 10.44 8.19 7.24
CA GLN A 33 10.54 6.73 7.37
C GLN A 33 9.29 6.15 8.04
N LEU A 34 8.86 6.76 9.14
CA LEU A 34 7.68 6.33 9.88
C LEU A 34 6.39 6.55 9.06
N ALA A 35 6.24 7.71 8.43
CA ALA A 35 5.09 8.01 7.57
C ALA A 35 5.02 7.04 6.37
N GLY A 36 6.14 6.80 5.68
CA GLY A 36 6.23 5.86 4.58
C GLY A 36 5.87 4.43 5.00
N GLY A 37 6.35 3.99 6.17
CA GLY A 37 6.00 2.70 6.75
C GLY A 37 4.51 2.56 7.07
N LEU A 38 3.90 3.59 7.66
CA LEU A 38 2.46 3.61 7.95
C LEU A 38 1.61 3.59 6.68
N VAL A 39 1.99 4.38 5.67
CA VAL A 39 1.28 4.41 4.38
C VAL A 39 1.38 3.05 3.68
N LEU A 40 2.55 2.41 3.71
CA LEU A 40 2.74 1.05 3.18
C LEU A 40 1.86 0.04 3.89
N LEU A 41 1.80 0.10 5.22
CA LEU A 41 0.98 -0.81 6.01
C LEU A 41 -0.52 -0.67 5.68
N VAL A 42 -1.01 0.56 5.56
CA VAL A 42 -2.40 0.82 5.14
C VAL A 42 -2.64 0.33 3.71
N ALA A 43 -1.72 0.57 2.77
CA ALA A 43 -1.84 0.12 1.40
C ALA A 43 -1.92 -1.42 1.30
N ILE A 44 -1.11 -2.14 2.09
CA ILE A 44 -1.14 -3.61 2.17
C ILE A 44 -2.47 -4.10 2.74
N ILE A 45 -2.96 -3.51 3.84
CA ILE A 45 -4.25 -3.86 4.42
C ILE A 45 -5.36 -3.66 3.38
N LEU A 46 -5.41 -2.53 2.70
CA LEU A 46 -6.40 -2.24 1.68
C LEU A 46 -6.32 -3.22 0.50
N ALA A 47 -5.12 -3.62 0.09
CA ALA A 47 -4.93 -4.61 -0.97
C ALA A 47 -5.47 -6.00 -0.54
N ILE A 48 -5.17 -6.42 0.70
CA ILE A 48 -5.68 -7.67 1.28
C ILE A 48 -7.20 -7.62 1.43
N SER A 49 -7.76 -6.54 1.97
CA SER A 49 -9.21 -6.37 2.13
C SER A 49 -9.93 -6.40 0.77
N GLN A 50 -9.37 -5.76 -0.26
CA GLN A 50 -9.93 -5.84 -1.62
C GLN A 50 -9.88 -7.25 -2.20
N ALA A 51 -8.83 -8.03 -1.90
CA ALA A 51 -8.73 -9.43 -2.30
C ALA A 51 -9.73 -10.31 -1.54
N SER A 52 -9.85 -10.14 -0.21
CA SER A 52 -10.71 -10.94 0.66
C SER A 52 -12.21 -10.63 0.52
N SER A 53 -12.61 -9.37 0.34
CA SER A 53 -14.01 -9.02 0.10
C SER A 53 -14.60 -9.69 -1.13
N ARG A 54 -13.77 -10.18 -2.06
CA ARG A 54 -14.23 -10.96 -3.22
C ARG A 54 -14.23 -12.47 -3.01
N ALA A 55 -13.42 -13.00 -2.09
CA ALA A 55 -13.47 -14.42 -1.74
C ALA A 55 -14.79 -14.79 -1.03
N GLY A 56 -15.48 -13.81 -0.43
CA GLY A 56 -16.80 -13.98 0.20
C GLY A 56 -18.01 -13.65 -0.69
N THR A 57 -17.82 -13.23 -1.95
CA THR A 57 -18.91 -12.93 -2.90
C THR A 57 -18.86 -13.90 -4.07
N GLY A 58 -18.85 -15.19 -3.73
CA GLY A 58 -19.05 -16.31 -4.66
C GLY A 58 -20.46 -16.87 -4.56
N GLU A 59 -21.48 -16.00 -4.51
CA GLU A 59 -22.86 -16.36 -4.86
C GLU A 59 -23.05 -16.24 -6.37
#